data_AF-A0AB34TFD6-F1
#
_entry.id   AF-A0AB34TFD6-F1
#
_cell.length_a   1.000
_cell.length_b   1.000
_cell.length_c   1.000
_cell.angle_alpha   90.00
_cell.angle_beta   90.00
_cell.angle_gamma   90.00
#
_symmetry.space_group_name_H-M   'P 1'
#
loop_
_entity.id
_entity.type
_entity.pdbx_description
1 polymer ?
#
loop_
_entity_poly.entity_id
_entity_poly.type
_entity_poly.pdbx_seq_one_letter_code
_entity_poly.pdbx_strand_id
1 'polypeptide(L)'
;MSPRPSDAPQRVMDAAAQMLARVGLNATSIREVTKLAEAPLGSTYHHFPGGKQELLARATHMAGDKVEALLVELLNGGAVQGLQQFLAMWRERLLRSEFRAGCPVLAAAVEEPVESTASQPRAAAAEVFARWHGHLASAFAAEGHAPAAAGELASLVIASVEGAVAMCRAVQDIGPFDQVAAQLLKAAARP
;
A
#
# COMPACT_ATOMS: atom_id res chain seq x y z
N MET A 1 5.77 18.36 34.72
CA MET A 1 6.01 17.58 33.48
C MET A 1 4.68 17.50 32.74
N SER A 2 4.55 18.17 31.59
CA SER A 2 3.37 17.97 30.73
C SER A 2 3.31 16.51 30.29
N PRO A 3 2.11 15.91 30.15
CA PRO A 3 2.00 14.56 29.62
C PRO A 3 2.61 14.55 28.22
N ARG A 4 3.44 13.54 27.91
CA ARG A 4 3.85 13.29 26.51
C ARG A 4 2.57 13.17 25.67
N PRO A 5 2.51 13.75 24.45
CA PRO A 5 1.40 13.50 23.55
C PRO A 5 1.23 12.00 23.40
N SER A 6 0.02 11.47 23.63
CA SER A 6 -0.19 10.03 23.50
C SER A 6 0.06 9.65 22.04
N ASP A 7 0.91 8.66 21.82
CA ASP A 7 1.13 7.98 20.53
C ASP A 7 -0.04 7.07 20.13
N ALA A 8 -1.12 7.04 20.93
CA ALA A 8 -2.29 6.20 20.72
C ALA A 8 -2.97 6.40 19.35
N PRO A 9 -3.18 7.63 18.81
CA PRO A 9 -3.75 7.80 17.48
C PRO A 9 -2.87 7.19 16.38
N GLN A 10 -1.54 7.30 16.52
CA GLN A 10 -0.60 6.71 15.58
C GLN A 10 -0.64 5.18 15.63
N ARG A 11 -0.60 4.57 16.83
CA ARG A 11 -0.75 3.12 16.99
C ARG A 11 -2.07 2.60 16.41
N VAL A 12 -3.16 3.36 16.57
CA VAL A 12 -4.46 3.03 15.98
C VAL A 12 -4.41 3.05 14.45
N MET A 13 -3.77 4.05 13.83
CA MET A 13 -3.60 4.09 12.37
C MET A 13 -2.71 2.95 11.86
N ASP A 14 -1.62 2.62 12.57
CA ASP A 14 -0.75 1.50 12.23
C ASP A 14 -1.47 0.15 12.32
N ALA A 15 -2.24 -0.06 13.40
CA ALA A 15 -3.10 -1.23 13.56
C ALA A 15 -4.18 -1.31 12.47
N ALA A 16 -4.80 -0.19 12.10
CA ALA A 16 -5.80 -0.12 11.04
C ALA A 16 -5.18 -0.52 9.68
N ALA A 17 -4.02 0.03 9.33
CA ALA A 17 -3.32 -0.33 8.09
C ALA A 17 -2.92 -1.80 8.08
N GLN A 18 -2.47 -2.34 9.23
CA GLN A 18 -2.11 -3.75 9.37
C GLN A 18 -3.31 -4.68 9.18
N MET A 19 -4.46 -4.36 9.79
CA MET A 19 -5.68 -5.14 9.63
C MET A 19 -6.18 -5.09 8.18
N LEU A 20 -6.24 -3.90 7.61
CA LEU A 20 -6.67 -3.68 6.23
C LEU A 20 -5.83 -4.50 5.24
N ALA A 21 -4.50 -4.51 5.39
CA ALA A 21 -3.60 -5.34 4.56
C ALA A 21 -3.80 -6.85 4.71
N ARG A 22 -4.24 -7.32 5.88
CA ARG A 22 -4.26 -8.75 6.22
C ARG A 22 -5.60 -9.40 5.95
N VAL A 23 -6.67 -8.77 6.43
CA VAL A 23 -8.02 -9.34 6.47
C VAL A 23 -9.03 -8.53 5.66
N GLY A 24 -8.66 -7.33 5.20
CA GLY A 24 -9.52 -6.51 4.37
C GLY A 24 -10.37 -5.49 5.14
N LEU A 25 -11.02 -4.60 4.39
CA LEU A 25 -11.84 -3.49 4.86
C LEU A 25 -13.05 -4.00 5.66
N ASN A 26 -13.81 -4.95 5.13
CA ASN A 26 -15.04 -5.46 5.73
C ASN A 26 -14.77 -6.19 7.05
N ALA A 27 -13.69 -6.97 7.12
CA ALA A 27 -13.25 -7.66 8.34
C ALA A 27 -12.52 -6.76 9.36
N THR A 28 -12.34 -5.47 9.07
CA THR A 28 -11.70 -4.52 9.99
C THR A 28 -12.73 -3.67 10.71
N SER A 29 -12.85 -3.79 12.04
CA SER A 29 -13.69 -2.92 12.87
C SER A 29 -12.87 -1.98 13.76
N ILE A 30 -13.41 -0.82 14.13
CA ILE A 30 -12.74 0.10 15.08
C ILE A 30 -12.44 -0.61 16.41
N ARG A 31 -13.33 -1.49 16.87
CA ARG A 31 -13.14 -2.24 18.12
C ARG A 31 -11.94 -3.18 18.04
N GLU A 32 -11.76 -3.89 16.92
CA GLU A 32 -10.61 -4.78 16.75
C GLU A 32 -9.31 -3.99 16.56
N VAL A 33 -9.35 -2.89 15.81
CA VAL A 33 -8.19 -2.01 15.62
C VAL A 33 -7.74 -1.43 16.96
N THR A 34 -8.66 -0.92 17.77
CA THR A 34 -8.32 -0.33 19.08
C THR A 34 -7.80 -1.36 20.07
N LYS A 35 -8.35 -2.58 20.03
CA LYS A 35 -7.83 -3.72 20.78
C LYS A 35 -6.39 -4.05 20.36
N LEU A 36 -6.12 -4.11 19.04
CA LEU A 36 -4.80 -4.37 18.49
C LEU A 36 -3.79 -3.26 18.81
N ALA A 37 -4.24 -2.00 18.83
CA ALA A 37 -3.43 -0.84 19.15
C ALA A 37 -3.21 -0.60 20.65
N GLU A 38 -3.83 -1.41 21.51
CA GLU A 38 -3.88 -1.22 22.97
C GLU A 38 -4.29 0.21 23.33
N ALA A 39 -5.35 0.71 22.68
CA ALA A 39 -5.83 2.08 22.80
C ALA A 39 -7.25 2.13 23.42
N PRO A 40 -7.56 3.14 24.26
CA PRO A 40 -8.92 3.30 24.80
C PRO A 40 -9.94 3.62 23.70
N LEU A 41 -10.97 2.78 23.55
CA LEU A 41 -12.01 2.93 22.53
C LEU A 41 -12.66 4.33 22.51
N GLY A 42 -12.95 4.89 23.68
CA GLY A 42 -13.54 6.24 23.80
C GLY A 42 -12.64 7.35 23.26
N SER A 43 -11.33 7.28 23.50
CA SER A 43 -10.36 8.23 22.95
C SER A 43 -10.22 8.06 21.43
N THR A 44 -10.33 6.85 20.91
CA THR A 44 -10.30 6.61 19.46
C THR A 44 -11.46 7.30 18.74
N TYR A 45 -12.70 7.21 19.25
CA TYR A 45 -13.81 7.95 18.64
C TYR A 45 -13.65 9.47 18.70
N HIS A 46 -12.92 9.99 19.69
CA HIS A 46 -12.57 11.41 19.74
C HIS A 46 -11.58 11.81 18.64
N HIS A 47 -10.62 10.94 18.30
CA HIS A 47 -9.62 11.20 17.26
C HIS A 47 -10.07 10.87 15.83
N PHE A 48 -11.10 10.03 15.69
CA PHE A 48 -11.69 9.58 14.42
C PHE A 48 -13.23 9.69 14.50
N PRO A 49 -13.79 10.91 14.58
CA PRO A 49 -15.23 11.12 14.72
C PRO A 49 -16.04 10.60 13.52
N GLY A 50 -15.44 10.51 12.33
CA GLY A 50 -16.02 9.88 11.13
C GLY A 50 -15.97 8.34 11.15
N GLY A 51 -15.53 7.75 12.26
CA GLY A 51 -15.59 6.32 12.51
C GLY A 51 -14.70 5.50 11.57
N LYS A 52 -15.22 4.34 11.12
CA LYS A 52 -14.45 3.33 10.39
C LYS A 52 -13.98 3.87 9.03
N GLN A 53 -14.83 4.59 8.32
CA GLN A 53 -14.52 5.13 7.00
C GLN A 53 -13.37 6.13 7.07
N GLU A 54 -13.43 7.09 8.00
CA GLU A 54 -12.36 8.06 8.21
C GLU A 54 -11.05 7.39 8.65
N LEU A 55 -11.13 6.49 9.64
CA LEU A 55 -9.95 5.77 10.14
C LEU A 55 -9.26 4.98 9.03
N LEU A 56 -10.02 4.23 8.22
CA LEU A 56 -9.45 3.42 7.14
C LEU A 56 -8.94 4.27 5.98
N ALA A 57 -9.59 5.39 5.66
CA ALA A 57 -9.08 6.33 4.66
C ALA A 57 -7.73 6.92 5.10
N ARG A 58 -7.64 7.40 6.34
CA ARG A 58 -6.39 7.93 6.92
C ARG A 58 -5.29 6.87 7.01
N ALA A 59 -5.65 5.64 7.39
CA ALA A 59 -4.71 4.53 7.41
C ALA A 59 -4.23 4.15 5.99
N THR A 60 -5.10 4.24 4.99
CA THR A 60 -4.77 4.04 3.57
C THR A 60 -3.77 5.08 3.08
N HIS A 61 -4.03 6.37 3.35
CA HIS A 61 -3.07 7.44 3.03
C HIS A 61 -1.75 7.23 3.74
N MET A 62 -1.74 7.02 5.06
CA MET A 62 -0.53 6.82 5.83
C MET A 62 0.31 5.64 5.30
N ALA A 63 -0.33 4.52 4.97
CA ALA A 63 0.37 3.38 4.37
C ALA A 63 0.88 3.71 2.96
N GLY A 64 0.07 4.44 2.19
CA GLY A 64 0.41 4.99 0.88
C GLY A 64 1.67 5.83 0.89
N ASP A 65 1.72 6.81 1.80
CA ASP A 65 2.80 7.77 1.97
C ASP A 65 4.10 7.10 2.41
N LYS A 66 4.01 6.07 3.27
CA LYS A 66 5.18 5.26 3.66
C LYS A 66 5.81 4.53 2.48
N VAL A 67 4.98 3.93 1.62
CA VAL A 67 5.45 3.26 0.39
C VAL A 67 5.97 4.29 -0.62
N GLU A 68 5.29 5.42 -0.76
CA GLU A 68 5.67 6.51 -1.66
C GLU A 68 7.04 7.08 -1.31
N ALA A 69 7.27 7.39 -0.02
CA ALA A 69 8.55 7.93 0.44
C ALA A 69 9.71 7.00 0.11
N LEU A 70 9.53 5.70 0.36
CA LEU A 70 10.52 4.68 0.00
C LEU A 70 10.70 4.57 -1.52
N LEU A 71 9.61 4.54 -2.28
CA LEU A 71 9.66 4.43 -3.73
C LEU A 71 10.44 5.61 -4.34
N VAL A 72 10.16 6.83 -3.91
CA VAL A 72 10.89 8.03 -4.34
C VAL A 72 12.36 7.94 -3.99
N GLU A 73 12.70 7.52 -2.76
CA GLU A 73 14.09 7.33 -2.35
C GLU A 73 14.83 6.34 -3.26
N LEU A 74 14.21 5.19 -3.55
CA LEU A 74 14.80 4.14 -4.39
C LEU A 74 14.98 4.58 -5.84
N LEU A 75 14.02 5.34 -6.39
CA LEU A 75 14.06 5.82 -7.77
C LEU A 75 15.12 6.90 -8.01
N ASN A 76 15.66 7.55 -6.97
CA ASN A 76 16.77 8.50 -7.10
C ASN A 76 18.05 7.85 -7.65
N GLY A 77 18.21 6.52 -7.50
CA GLY A 77 19.31 5.77 -8.09
C GLY A 77 19.12 5.40 -9.57
N GLY A 78 18.00 5.77 -10.18
CA GLY A 78 17.56 5.33 -11.51
C GLY A 78 16.32 4.45 -11.43
N ALA A 79 15.46 4.50 -12.45
CA ALA A 79 14.17 3.83 -12.48
C ALA A 79 14.31 2.30 -12.46
N VAL A 80 15.18 1.72 -13.28
CA VAL A 80 15.40 0.26 -13.29
C VAL A 80 16.02 -0.22 -11.96
N GLN A 81 17.04 0.48 -11.47
CA GLN A 81 17.70 0.12 -10.20
C GLN A 81 16.76 0.29 -9.01
N GLY A 82 15.98 1.37 -8.97
CA GLY A 82 14.98 1.64 -7.94
C GLY A 82 13.87 0.59 -7.94
N LEU A 83 13.35 0.24 -9.13
CA LEU A 83 12.37 -0.84 -9.28
C LEU A 83 12.92 -2.19 -8.79
N GLN A 84 14.17 -2.53 -9.13
CA GLN A 84 14.81 -3.75 -8.65
C GLN A 84 14.88 -3.81 -7.12
N GLN A 85 15.28 -2.71 -6.47
CA GLN A 85 15.33 -2.63 -5.00
C GLN A 85 13.94 -2.70 -4.37
N PHE A 86 12.95 -2.02 -4.97
CA PHE A 86 11.56 -2.05 -4.50
C PHE A 86 10.97 -3.46 -4.55
N LEU A 87 11.20 -4.18 -5.66
CA LEU A 87 10.79 -5.58 -5.81
C LEU A 87 11.50 -6.48 -4.80
N ALA A 88 12.81 -6.30 -4.57
CA ALA A 88 13.55 -7.07 -3.58
C ALA A 88 13.02 -6.87 -2.15
N MET A 89 12.67 -5.64 -1.78
CA MET A 89 12.05 -5.34 -0.48
C MET A 89 10.68 -6.05 -0.33
N TRP A 90 9.83 -5.99 -1.36
CA TRP A 90 8.54 -6.68 -1.32
C TRP A 90 8.68 -8.20 -1.24
N ARG A 91 9.65 -8.76 -1.96
CA ARG A 91 10.03 -10.17 -1.86
C ARG A 91 10.40 -10.57 -0.43
N GLU A 92 11.27 -9.80 0.23
CA GLU A 92 11.66 -10.05 1.63
C GLU A 92 10.44 -9.95 2.56
N ARG A 93 9.59 -8.93 2.36
CA ARG A 93 8.37 -8.73 3.17
C ARG A 93 7.41 -9.92 3.04
N LEU A 94 7.22 -10.46 1.84
CA LEU A 94 6.38 -11.64 1.61
C LEU A 94 6.93 -12.85 2.37
N LEU A 95 8.23 -13.14 2.23
CA LEU A 95 8.88 -14.27 2.91
C LEU A 95 8.82 -14.14 4.43
N ARG A 96 9.21 -12.99 4.99
CA ARG A 96 9.22 -12.76 6.45
C ARG A 96 7.84 -12.79 7.08
N SER A 97 6.81 -12.47 6.29
CA SER A 97 5.43 -12.51 6.75
C SER A 97 4.76 -13.88 6.60
N GLU A 98 5.48 -14.88 6.08
CA GLU A 98 4.91 -16.18 5.68
C GLU A 98 3.72 -15.97 4.74
N PHE A 99 3.92 -15.12 3.74
CA PHE A 99 2.92 -14.74 2.75
C PHE A 99 1.63 -14.13 3.34
N ARG A 100 1.66 -13.60 4.58
CA ARG A 100 0.52 -12.87 5.17
C ARG A 100 0.54 -11.37 4.89
N ALA A 101 1.64 -10.84 4.35
CA ALA A 101 1.69 -9.45 3.90
C ALA A 101 0.66 -9.20 2.79
N GLY A 102 0.20 -7.96 2.72
CA GLY A 102 -0.71 -7.46 1.70
C GLY A 102 -0.59 -5.95 1.60
N CYS A 103 -1.32 -5.35 0.66
CA CYS A 103 -1.33 -3.91 0.46
C CYS A 103 -2.63 -3.31 1.03
N PRO A 104 -2.55 -2.41 2.04
CA PRO A 104 -3.73 -1.71 2.55
C PRO A 104 -4.45 -0.91 1.46
N VAL A 105 -3.71 -0.36 0.51
CA VAL A 105 -4.22 0.49 -0.58
C VAL A 105 -5.04 -0.35 -1.56
N LEU A 106 -4.54 -1.51 -1.97
CA LEU A 106 -5.31 -2.45 -2.79
C LEU A 106 -6.58 -2.91 -2.05
N ALA A 107 -6.46 -3.29 -0.77
CA ALA A 107 -7.61 -3.75 0.02
C ALA A 107 -8.70 -2.67 0.14
N ALA A 108 -8.32 -1.40 0.29
CA ALA A 108 -9.25 -0.28 0.29
C ALA A 108 -9.91 -0.02 -1.09
N ALA A 109 -9.24 -0.40 -2.19
CA ALA A 109 -9.72 -0.15 -3.54
C ALA A 109 -10.70 -1.22 -4.05
N VAL A 110 -10.48 -2.50 -3.69
CA VAL A 110 -11.21 -3.64 -4.29
C VAL A 110 -12.42 -4.10 -3.48
N GLU A 111 -12.56 -3.66 -2.24
CA GLU A 111 -13.69 -4.06 -1.41
C GLU A 111 -14.90 -3.14 -1.61
N GLU A 112 -16.02 -3.78 -1.95
CA GLU A 112 -17.30 -3.11 -2.04
C GLU A 112 -17.80 -2.77 -0.62
N PRO A 113 -18.15 -1.49 -0.35
CA PRO A 113 -18.82 -1.15 0.89
C PRO A 113 -20.18 -1.86 0.97
N VAL A 114 -20.50 -2.37 2.15
CA VAL A 114 -21.82 -2.98 2.43
C VAL A 114 -22.97 -1.95 2.29
N GLU A 115 -22.66 -0.67 2.48
CA GLU A 115 -23.62 0.44 2.34
C GLU A 115 -23.34 1.21 1.03
N SER A 116 -24.40 1.64 0.35
CA SER A 116 -24.34 2.33 -0.96
C SER A 116 -23.86 3.79 -0.89
N THR A 117 -22.93 4.09 0.02
CA THR A 117 -22.35 5.42 0.19
C THR A 117 -20.96 5.50 -0.45
N ALA A 118 -20.51 6.72 -0.75
CA ALA A 118 -19.16 6.93 -1.27
C ALA A 118 -18.11 6.43 -0.26
N SER A 119 -17.35 5.41 -0.65
CA SER A 119 -16.27 4.82 0.17
C SER A 119 -15.07 5.78 0.28
N GLN A 120 -14.85 6.36 1.46
CA GLN A 120 -13.68 7.20 1.73
C GLN A 120 -12.36 6.43 1.55
N PRO A 121 -12.22 5.16 1.99
CA PRO A 121 -11.03 4.36 1.74
C PRO A 121 -10.75 4.15 0.25
N ARG A 122 -11.78 3.91 -0.58
CA ARG A 122 -11.62 3.75 -2.03
C ARG A 122 -11.10 5.04 -2.69
N ALA A 123 -11.61 6.20 -2.25
CA ALA A 123 -11.11 7.50 -2.72
C ALA A 123 -9.65 7.72 -2.32
N ALA A 124 -9.30 7.44 -1.05
CA ALA A 124 -7.91 7.52 -0.57
C ALA A 124 -6.98 6.58 -1.37
N ALA A 125 -7.44 5.37 -1.70
CA ALA A 125 -6.67 4.43 -2.51
C ALA A 125 -6.43 4.96 -3.94
N ALA A 126 -7.44 5.56 -4.57
CA ALA A 126 -7.29 6.16 -5.90
C ALA A 126 -6.24 7.29 -5.91
N GLU A 127 -6.25 8.15 -4.89
CA GLU A 127 -5.26 9.22 -4.74
C GLU A 127 -3.85 8.67 -4.54
N VAL A 128 -3.69 7.63 -3.72
CA VAL A 128 -2.38 6.98 -3.49
C VAL A 128 -1.86 6.32 -4.77
N PHE A 129 -2.70 5.55 -5.47
CA PHE A 129 -2.31 4.94 -6.73
C PHE A 129 -1.89 5.98 -7.78
N ALA A 130 -2.60 7.11 -7.85
CA ALA A 130 -2.24 8.20 -8.75
C ALA A 130 -0.86 8.78 -8.43
N ARG A 131 -0.51 8.94 -7.14
CA ARG A 131 0.83 9.41 -6.73
C ARG A 131 1.92 8.42 -7.08
N TRP A 132 1.74 7.14 -6.73
CA TRP A 132 2.72 6.09 -7.07
C TRP A 132 2.92 5.97 -8.58
N HIS A 133 1.83 6.04 -9.35
CA HIS A 133 1.87 6.03 -10.82
C HIS A 133 2.68 7.20 -11.36
N GLY A 134 2.42 8.41 -10.86
CA GLY A 134 3.16 9.61 -11.25
C GLY A 134 4.67 9.48 -11.03
N HIS A 135 5.09 9.02 -9.86
CA HIS A 135 6.52 8.83 -9.54
C HIS A 135 7.20 7.81 -10.46
N LEU A 136 6.56 6.66 -10.70
CA LEU A 136 7.08 5.65 -11.61
C LEU A 136 7.16 6.17 -13.05
N ALA A 137 6.10 6.81 -13.54
CA ALA A 137 6.04 7.34 -14.89
C ALA A 137 7.11 8.44 -15.10
N SER A 138 7.27 9.34 -14.14
CA SER A 138 8.33 10.35 -14.19
C SER A 138 9.73 9.73 -14.19
N ALA A 139 9.96 8.69 -13.39
CA ALA A 139 11.25 8.00 -13.35
C ALA A 139 11.56 7.30 -14.69
N PHE A 140 10.61 6.57 -15.28
CA PHE A 140 10.81 5.93 -16.59
C PHE A 140 11.01 6.95 -17.71
N ALA A 141 10.26 8.06 -17.71
CA ALA A 141 10.44 9.13 -18.69
C ALA A 141 11.83 9.79 -18.59
N ALA A 142 12.35 9.95 -17.37
CA ALA A 142 13.71 10.46 -17.15
C ALA A 142 14.80 9.53 -17.71
N GLU A 143 14.49 8.24 -17.91
CA GLU A 143 15.37 7.24 -18.53
C GLU A 143 15.10 7.03 -20.03
N GLY A 144 14.31 7.91 -20.66
CA GLY A 144 14.15 7.96 -22.11
C GLY A 144 12.93 7.25 -22.68
N HIS A 145 12.06 6.68 -21.84
CA HIS A 145 10.76 6.18 -22.28
C HIS A 145 9.88 7.35 -22.77
N ALA A 146 9.15 7.14 -23.86
CA ALA A 146 8.14 8.13 -24.29
C ALA A 146 7.08 8.32 -23.19
N PRO A 147 6.54 9.54 -22.95
CA PRO A 147 5.63 9.79 -21.82
C PRO A 147 4.42 8.85 -21.73
N ALA A 148 3.83 8.47 -22.87
CA ALA A 148 2.74 7.51 -22.92
C ALA A 148 3.20 6.11 -22.47
N ALA A 149 4.31 5.61 -23.02
CA ALA A 149 4.89 4.32 -22.65
C ALA A 149 5.33 4.27 -21.18
N ALA A 150 5.87 5.37 -20.64
CA ALA A 150 6.22 5.50 -19.23
C ALA A 150 5.00 5.37 -18.32
N GLY A 151 3.87 5.99 -18.69
CA GLY A 151 2.61 5.87 -17.97
C GLY A 151 1.98 4.46 -18.05
N GLU A 152 2.09 3.81 -19.21
CA GLU A 152 1.66 2.41 -19.40
C GLU A 152 2.50 1.45 -18.56
N LEU A 153 3.82 1.64 -18.56
CA LEU A 153 4.75 0.84 -17.77
C LEU A 153 4.55 1.03 -16.26
N ALA A 154 4.29 2.27 -15.80
CA ALA A 154 3.95 2.54 -14.40
C ALA A 154 2.67 1.78 -13.98
N SER A 155 1.65 1.77 -14.83
CA SER A 155 0.41 1.01 -14.59
C SER A 155 0.69 -0.50 -14.55
N LEU A 156 1.50 -0.99 -15.48
CA LEU A 156 1.91 -2.40 -15.54
C LEU A 156 2.65 -2.81 -14.26
N VAL A 157 3.58 -1.99 -13.77
CA VAL A 157 4.33 -2.25 -12.52
C VAL A 157 3.37 -2.37 -11.34
N ILE A 158 2.51 -1.37 -11.12
CA ILE A 158 1.57 -1.36 -9.98
C ILE A 158 0.65 -2.58 -10.03
N ALA A 159 -0.02 -2.80 -11.17
CA ALA A 159 -0.96 -3.90 -11.32
C ALA A 159 -0.29 -5.28 -11.14
N SER A 160 0.93 -5.44 -11.69
CA SER A 160 1.65 -6.72 -11.62
C SER A 160 2.16 -7.02 -10.22
N VAL A 161 2.69 -6.02 -9.50
CA VAL A 161 3.15 -6.22 -8.11
C VAL A 161 1.99 -6.61 -7.21
N GLU A 162 0.86 -5.90 -7.29
CA GLU A 162 -0.33 -6.19 -6.49
C GLU A 162 -0.90 -7.58 -6.83
N GLY A 163 -0.98 -7.93 -8.12
CA GLY A 163 -1.39 -9.25 -8.58
C GLY A 163 -0.45 -10.36 -8.10
N ALA A 164 0.86 -10.14 -8.15
CA ALA A 164 1.86 -11.10 -7.69
C ALA A 164 1.76 -11.34 -6.18
N VAL A 165 1.54 -10.29 -5.38
CA VAL A 165 1.28 -10.41 -3.93
C VAL A 165 0.04 -11.26 -3.68
N ALA A 166 -1.06 -11.03 -4.40
CA ALA A 166 -2.27 -11.83 -4.28
C ALA A 166 -2.04 -13.30 -4.64
N MET A 167 -1.31 -13.58 -5.73
CA MET A 167 -0.95 -14.94 -6.12
C MET A 167 -0.10 -15.63 -5.04
N CYS A 168 0.93 -14.97 -4.51
CA CYS A 168 1.78 -15.53 -3.45
C CYS A 168 0.99 -15.88 -2.20
N ARG A 169 0.01 -15.05 -1.82
CA ARG A 169 -0.92 -15.35 -0.71
C ARG A 169 -1.74 -16.60 -1.00
N ALA A 170 -2.25 -16.76 -2.23
CA ALA A 170 -3.07 -17.89 -2.62
C ALA A 170 -2.29 -19.21 -2.68
N VAL A 171 -1.09 -19.19 -3.26
CA VAL A 171 -0.28 -20.42 -3.43
C VAL A 171 0.71 -20.68 -2.30
N GLN A 172 0.88 -19.74 -1.37
CA GLN A 172 1.83 -19.81 -0.25
C GLN A 172 3.27 -20.07 -0.72
N ASP A 173 3.67 -19.39 -1.80
CA ASP A 173 4.97 -19.55 -2.45
C ASP A 173 5.45 -18.22 -3.05
N ILE A 174 6.77 -18.04 -3.16
CA ILE A 174 7.39 -16.82 -3.69
C ILE A 174 7.52 -16.80 -5.21
N GLY A 175 7.36 -17.97 -5.86
CA GLY A 175 7.53 -18.16 -7.29
C GLY A 175 6.77 -17.18 -8.18
N PRO A 176 5.48 -16.90 -7.96
CA PRO A 176 4.74 -15.91 -8.75
C PRO A 176 5.38 -14.52 -8.71
N PHE A 177 5.86 -14.08 -7.54
CA PHE A 177 6.52 -12.79 -7.39
C PHE A 177 7.86 -12.74 -8.12
N ASP A 178 8.69 -13.78 -7.97
CA ASP A 178 9.99 -13.86 -8.64
C ASP A 178 9.84 -13.87 -10.18
N GLN A 179 8.81 -14.54 -10.71
CA GLN A 179 8.48 -14.57 -12.14
C GLN A 179 8.05 -13.19 -12.65
N VAL A 180 7.13 -12.52 -11.94
CA VAL A 180 6.64 -11.18 -12.30
C VAL A 180 7.77 -10.16 -12.23
N ALA A 181 8.56 -10.17 -11.16
CA ALA A 181 9.70 -9.27 -10.98
C ALA A 181 10.69 -9.38 -12.16
N ALA A 182 10.99 -10.59 -12.60
CA ALA A 182 11.87 -10.81 -13.75
C ALA A 182 11.32 -10.23 -15.06
N GLN A 183 9.99 -10.26 -15.28
CA GLN A 183 9.38 -9.67 -16.47
C GLN A 183 9.31 -8.15 -16.39
N LEU A 184 8.98 -7.59 -15.22
CA LEU A 184 8.96 -6.14 -15.00
C LEU A 184 10.32 -5.50 -15.25
N LEU A 185 11.40 -6.12 -14.77
CA LEU A 185 12.76 -5.61 -15.01
C LEU A 185 13.16 -5.65 -16.49
N LYS A 186 12.74 -6.68 -17.24
CA LYS A 186 12.95 -6.74 -18.69
C LYS A 186 12.16 -5.67 -19.44
N ALA A 187 10.93 -5.40 -19.01
CA ALA A 187 10.09 -4.36 -19.60
C ALA A 187 10.67 -2.96 -19.33
N ALA A 188 11.10 -2.71 -18.09
CA ALA A 188 11.67 -1.41 -17.70
C ALA A 188 13.00 -1.08 -18.40
N ALA A 189 13.82 -2.10 -18.70
CA ALA A 189 15.10 -1.93 -19.38
C ALA A 189 15.00 -1.61 -20.89
N ARG A 190 13.80 -1.56 -21.48
CA ARG A 190 13.56 -1.30 -22.90
C ARG A 190 12.84 0.04 -23.09
N PRO A 191 13.56 1.15 -23.31
CA PRO A 191 12.94 2.43 -23.64
C PRO A 191 12.22 2.42 -25.00
#